data_AF-A0A967TNB0-F1
#
_entry.id   AF-A0A967TNB0-F1
#
_cell.length_a   1.000
_cell.length_b   1.000
_cell.length_c   1.000
_cell.angle_alpha   90.00
_cell.angle_beta   90.00
_cell.angle_gamma   90.00
#
_symmetry.space_group_name_H-M   'P 1'
#
loop_
_entity.id
_entity.type
_entity.pdbx_description
1 polymer ?
#
loop_
_entity_poly.entity_id
_entity_poly.type
_entity_poly.pdbx_seq_one_letter_code
_entity_poly.pdbx_strand_id
1 'polypeptide(L)'
;MLETRQHGRTGIILALLLLPAALGAQDTPQEKLEEALSAAPATIADAATVVDWEGNVLREGSNGWTCLPRIPGSTGPNPMCMDGPWMEWVGAFQEQTEPHVSGLGVAYMLAGDADVNNADPFDQT
;
A
#
# COMPACT_ATOMS: atom_id res chain seq x y z
N MET A 1 -3.93 28.99 -67.13
CA MET A 1 -2.82 29.46 -66.28
C MET A 1 -3.08 28.92 -64.88
N LEU A 2 -2.68 27.67 -64.61
CA LEU A 2 -2.80 27.00 -63.32
C LEU A 2 -1.38 26.73 -62.78
N GLU A 3 -1.19 27.25 -61.57
CA GLU A 3 -0.20 27.06 -60.50
C GLU A 3 0.96 26.06 -60.67
N THR A 4 2.17 26.57 -60.40
CA THR A 4 3.33 25.76 -59.97
C THR A 4 4.07 26.47 -58.82
N ARG A 5 4.40 25.67 -57.80
CA ARG A 5 5.48 25.82 -56.78
C ARG A 5 5.19 26.52 -55.43
N GLN A 6 4.75 25.69 -54.48
CA GLN A 6 5.48 25.30 -53.25
C GLN A 6 6.41 26.36 -52.62
N HIS A 7 5.97 26.98 -51.52
CA HIS A 7 6.79 27.82 -50.64
C HIS A 7 6.51 27.49 -49.16
N GLY A 8 7.60 27.28 -48.40
CA GLY A 8 7.67 27.60 -46.97
C GLY A 8 7.02 26.63 -45.99
N ARG A 9 7.81 25.69 -45.46
CA ARG A 9 7.46 24.84 -44.31
C ARG A 9 7.16 25.73 -43.10
N THR A 10 5.89 25.85 -42.73
CA THR A 10 5.44 26.52 -41.51
C THR A 10 5.93 25.72 -40.30
N GLY A 11 6.88 26.28 -39.55
CA GLY A 11 7.40 25.67 -38.32
C GLY A 11 6.33 25.69 -37.22
N ILE A 12 5.97 24.51 -36.73
CA ILE A 12 5.09 24.35 -35.57
C ILE A 12 5.94 24.64 -34.32
N ILE A 13 5.71 25.77 -33.67
CA ILE A 13 6.26 26.06 -32.34
C ILE A 13 5.36 25.33 -31.33
N LEU A 14 5.85 24.19 -30.83
CA LEU A 14 5.19 23.44 -29.75
C LEU A 14 5.51 24.15 -28.42
N ALA A 15 4.58 24.94 -27.92
CA ALA A 15 4.69 25.53 -26.57
C ALA A 15 4.53 24.42 -25.52
N LEU A 16 5.61 24.10 -24.82
CA LEU A 16 5.62 23.15 -23.71
C LEU A 16 4.92 23.79 -22.50
N LEU A 17 3.65 23.44 -22.28
CA LEU A 17 2.90 23.77 -21.07
C LEU A 17 3.52 23.02 -19.88
N LEU A 18 4.26 23.74 -19.03
CA LEU A 18 4.69 23.25 -17.72
C LEU A 18 3.46 23.16 -16.80
N LEU A 19 2.81 22.00 -16.77
CA LEU A 19 1.83 21.67 -15.74
C LEU A 19 2.57 21.46 -14.41
N PRO A 20 2.22 22.17 -13.32
CA PRO A 20 2.69 21.82 -12.00
C PRO A 20 2.08 20.46 -11.63
N ALA A 21 2.92 19.43 -11.51
CA ALA A 21 2.51 18.18 -10.90
C ALA A 21 2.17 18.45 -9.43
N ALA A 22 0.90 18.30 -9.06
CA ALA A 22 0.52 18.23 -7.67
C ALA A 22 1.16 16.97 -7.08
N LEU A 23 2.25 17.14 -6.32
CA LEU A 23 2.88 16.07 -5.56
C LEU A 23 1.97 15.79 -4.37
N GLY A 24 1.13 14.76 -4.47
CA GLY A 24 0.49 14.20 -3.28
C GLY A 24 1.59 13.70 -2.34
N ALA A 25 1.60 14.13 -1.08
CA ALA A 25 2.54 13.65 -0.09
C ALA A 25 2.34 12.12 0.07
N GLN A 26 3.41 11.36 -0.14
CA GLN A 26 3.47 9.93 0.13
C GLN A 26 4.09 9.76 1.51
N ASP A 27 3.57 8.84 2.31
CA ASP A 27 4.15 8.53 3.62
C ASP A 27 5.59 8.03 3.45
N THR A 28 6.49 8.55 4.28
CA THR A 28 7.88 8.12 4.30
C THR A 28 8.00 6.67 4.81
N PRO A 29 9.08 5.95 4.46
CA PRO A 29 9.32 4.62 5.01
C PRO A 29 9.32 4.57 6.55
N GLN A 30 9.76 5.65 7.21
CA GLN A 30 9.75 5.74 8.68
C GLN A 30 8.33 5.89 9.23
N GLU A 31 7.49 6.72 8.61
CA GLU A 31 6.08 6.87 9.00
C GLU A 31 5.32 5.55 8.82
N LYS A 32 5.54 4.85 7.70
CA LYS A 32 4.99 3.50 7.47
C LYS A 32 5.47 2.51 8.54
N LEU A 33 6.75 2.54 8.91
CA LEU A 33 7.30 1.66 9.94
C LEU A 33 6.65 1.91 11.30
N GLU A 34 6.56 3.16 11.73
CA GLU A 34 5.95 3.54 13.01
C GLU A 34 4.46 3.18 13.06
N GLU A 35 3.73 3.42 11.97
CA GLU A 35 2.33 3.08 11.87
C GLU A 35 2.11 1.56 11.92
N ALA A 36 2.90 0.77 11.18
CA ALA A 36 2.81 -0.69 11.21
C ALA A 36 3.04 -1.27 12.61
N LEU A 37 4.00 -0.72 13.35
CA LEU A 37 4.33 -1.20 14.71
C LEU A 37 3.28 -0.83 15.75
N SER A 38 2.44 0.18 15.48
CA SER A 38 1.32 0.53 16.37
C SER A 38 0.28 -0.61 16.46
N ALA A 39 0.23 -1.50 15.47
CA ALA A 39 -0.68 -2.64 15.46
C ALA A 39 -0.31 -3.74 16.47
N ALA A 40 0.90 -3.73 17.05
CA ALA A 40 1.42 -4.80 17.89
C ALA A 40 1.70 -4.37 19.34
N PRO A 41 1.58 -5.29 20.31
CA PRO A 41 2.15 -5.06 21.63
C PRO A 41 3.68 -5.04 21.52
N ALA A 42 4.36 -4.36 22.46
CA ALA A 42 5.83 -4.20 22.42
C ALA A 42 6.59 -5.52 22.23
N THR A 43 6.15 -6.61 22.88
CA THR A 43 6.78 -7.93 22.78
C THR A 43 6.78 -8.53 21.37
N ILE A 44 5.83 -8.13 20.52
CA ILE A 44 5.81 -8.49 19.10
C ILE A 44 6.49 -7.40 18.27
N ALA A 45 6.17 -6.14 18.52
CA ALA A 45 6.69 -4.99 17.77
C ALA A 45 8.22 -4.88 17.81
N ASP A 46 8.89 -5.31 18.88
CA ASP A 46 10.35 -5.21 19.00
C ASP A 46 11.11 -6.11 18.02
N ALA A 47 10.51 -7.20 17.56
CA ALA A 47 11.18 -8.22 16.74
C ALA A 47 10.38 -8.66 15.51
N ALA A 48 9.26 -8.00 15.19
CA ALA A 48 8.47 -8.26 13.98
C ALA A 48 9.19 -7.76 12.72
N THR A 49 9.01 -8.50 11.64
CA THR A 49 9.32 -8.01 10.29
C THR A 49 8.28 -6.95 9.94
N VAL A 50 8.69 -5.88 9.27
CA VAL A 50 7.77 -4.84 8.81
C VAL A 50 7.91 -4.69 7.31
N VAL A 51 6.79 -4.79 6.61
CA VAL A 51 6.72 -4.67 5.15
C VAL A 51 5.67 -3.63 4.77
N ASP A 52 5.89 -2.92 3.67
CA ASP A 52 4.84 -2.10 3.06
C ASP A 52 4.00 -2.89 2.04
N TRP A 53 2.95 -2.25 1.53
CA TRP A 53 2.03 -2.85 0.55
C TRP A 53 2.64 -3.01 -0.84
N GLU A 54 3.81 -2.42 -1.07
CA GLU A 54 4.62 -2.62 -2.27
C GLU A 54 5.57 -3.82 -2.14
N GLY A 55 5.58 -4.48 -0.98
CA GLY A 55 6.45 -5.63 -0.67
C GLY A 55 7.87 -5.24 -0.25
N ASN A 56 8.14 -3.96 0.01
CA ASN A 56 9.43 -3.54 0.52
C ASN A 56 9.54 -3.91 2.01
N VAL A 57 10.67 -4.49 2.38
CA VAL A 57 11.00 -4.72 3.80
C VAL A 57 11.49 -3.39 4.40
N LEU A 58 10.72 -2.84 5.32
CA LEU A 58 11.07 -1.63 6.06
C LEU A 58 11.97 -1.96 7.26
N ARG A 59 11.80 -3.15 7.84
CA ARG A 59 12.65 -3.68 8.91
C ARG A 59 12.59 -5.20 8.95
N GLU A 60 13.75 -5.84 9.05
CA GLU A 60 13.83 -7.29 9.28
C GLU A 60 13.46 -7.67 10.71
N GLY A 61 12.80 -8.82 10.85
CA GLY A 61 12.37 -9.39 12.13
C GLY A 61 12.92 -10.78 12.39
N SER A 62 12.55 -11.34 13.54
CA SER A 62 13.03 -12.66 14.00
C SER A 62 12.02 -13.45 14.84
N ASN A 63 10.84 -12.90 15.12
CA ASN A 63 9.83 -13.54 15.97
C ASN A 63 8.67 -14.21 15.19
N GLY A 64 8.74 -14.24 13.86
CA GLY A 64 7.74 -14.88 13.00
C GLY A 64 6.47 -14.07 12.77
N TRP A 65 6.44 -12.80 13.18
CA TRP A 65 5.36 -11.86 12.88
C TRP A 65 5.76 -10.88 11.78
N THR A 66 4.80 -10.55 10.94
CA THR A 66 4.91 -9.52 9.91
C THR A 66 3.86 -8.45 10.14
N CYS A 67 4.27 -7.19 10.27
CA CYS A 67 3.38 -6.05 10.43
C CYS A 67 3.38 -5.16 9.18
N LEU A 68 2.21 -4.60 8.84
CA LEU A 68 2.01 -3.70 7.72
C LEU A 68 1.36 -2.39 8.18
N PRO A 69 1.68 -1.26 7.53
CA PRO A 69 1.01 0.01 7.78
C PRO A 69 -0.44 -0.03 7.30
N ARG A 70 -1.15 1.08 7.49
CA ARG A 70 -2.51 1.24 6.96
C ARG A 70 -2.56 0.94 5.46
N ILE A 71 -3.69 0.44 5.00
CA ILE A 71 -3.94 0.25 3.58
C ILE A 71 -3.93 1.63 2.89
N PRO A 72 -3.19 1.82 1.77
CA PRO A 72 -3.17 3.08 1.04
C PRO A 72 -4.59 3.52 0.65
N GLY A 73 -4.94 4.77 0.98
CA GLY A 73 -6.26 5.32 0.72
C GLY A 73 -7.33 5.02 1.78
N SER A 74 -7.00 4.29 2.85
CA SER A 74 -7.91 4.10 3.99
C SER A 74 -8.25 5.42 4.68
N THR A 75 -9.52 5.60 5.05
CA THR A 75 -10.04 6.76 5.77
C THR A 75 -9.77 6.68 7.28
N GLY A 76 -9.58 5.47 7.82
CA GLY A 76 -9.23 5.22 9.23
C GLY A 76 -7.93 4.42 9.40
N PRO A 77 -7.43 4.29 10.64
CA PRO A 77 -6.25 3.48 10.92
C PRO A 77 -6.58 1.99 10.73
N ASN A 78 -5.79 1.26 9.96
CA ASN A 78 -5.90 -0.19 9.85
C ASN A 78 -4.53 -0.88 9.70
N PRO A 79 -3.51 -0.53 10.52
CA PRO A 79 -2.27 -1.27 10.53
C PRO A 79 -2.52 -2.65 11.15
N MET A 80 -1.83 -3.67 10.63
CA MET A 80 -2.09 -5.06 10.99
C MET A 80 -0.80 -5.82 11.22
N CYS A 81 -0.85 -6.82 12.11
CA CYS A 81 0.22 -7.80 12.26
C CYS A 81 -0.34 -9.21 12.09
N MET A 82 0.43 -10.03 11.39
CA MET A 82 0.05 -11.36 10.92
C MET A 82 1.20 -12.33 11.19
N ASP A 83 0.88 -13.52 11.68
CA ASP A 83 1.88 -14.57 11.88
C ASP A 83 2.15 -15.36 10.59
N GLY A 84 3.11 -16.29 10.65
CA GLY A 84 3.54 -17.10 9.52
C GLY A 84 2.40 -17.78 8.74
N PRO A 85 1.53 -18.58 9.38
CA PRO A 85 0.43 -19.24 8.68
C PRO A 85 -0.56 -18.26 8.04
N TRP A 86 -0.80 -17.11 8.67
CA TRP A 86 -1.63 -16.08 8.05
C TRP A 86 -0.94 -15.44 6.83
N MET A 87 0.36 -15.21 6.90
CA MET A 87 1.15 -14.74 5.76
C MET A 87 1.18 -15.74 4.59
N GLU A 88 1.20 -17.05 4.86
CA GLU A 88 1.05 -18.10 3.84
C GLU A 88 -0.30 -17.98 3.12
N TRP A 89 -1.38 -17.76 3.89
CA TRP A 89 -2.71 -17.54 3.33
C TRP A 89 -2.79 -16.25 2.50
N VAL A 90 -2.23 -15.14 3.01
CA VAL A 90 -2.17 -13.86 2.28
C VAL A 90 -1.43 -14.02 0.95
N GLY A 91 -0.30 -14.73 0.95
CA GLY A 91 0.46 -15.01 -0.27
C GLY A 91 -0.37 -15.77 -1.30
N ALA A 92 -1.01 -16.87 -0.90
CA ALA A 92 -1.86 -17.66 -1.78
C ALA A 92 -3.07 -16.85 -2.31
N PHE A 93 -3.67 -16.01 -1.46
CA PHE A 93 -4.76 -15.13 -1.84
C PHE A 93 -4.32 -14.12 -2.91
N GLN A 94 -3.17 -13.46 -2.74
CA GLN A 94 -2.64 -12.51 -3.72
C GLN A 94 -2.28 -13.20 -5.05
N GLU A 95 -1.73 -14.42 -4.99
CA GLU A 95 -1.34 -15.20 -6.16
C GLU A 95 -2.52 -15.94 -6.83
N GLN A 96 -3.71 -15.93 -6.20
CA GLN A 96 -4.90 -16.68 -6.65
C GLN A 96 -4.64 -18.18 -6.77
N THR A 97 -3.90 -18.74 -5.82
CA THR A 97 -3.58 -20.17 -5.73
C THR A 97 -4.32 -20.83 -4.57
N GLU A 98 -4.37 -22.17 -4.56
CA GLU A 98 -4.94 -22.92 -3.44
C GLU A 98 -4.09 -22.68 -2.17
N PRO A 99 -4.67 -22.22 -1.05
CA PRO A 99 -3.90 -21.92 0.15
C PRO A 99 -3.39 -23.20 0.83
N HIS A 100 -2.09 -23.23 1.10
CA HIS A 100 -1.45 -24.27 1.89
C HIS A 100 -0.88 -23.66 3.17
N VAL A 101 -1.66 -23.69 4.25
CA VAL A 101 -1.25 -23.15 5.56
C VAL A 101 -0.68 -24.24 6.46
N SER A 102 0.39 -23.91 7.18
CA SER A 102 1.12 -24.81 8.07
C SER A 102 0.41 -25.08 9.41
N GLY A 103 -0.62 -24.29 9.75
CA GLY A 103 -1.39 -24.43 10.99
C GLY A 103 -2.41 -23.32 11.19
N LEU A 104 -2.85 -23.14 12.44
CA LEU A 104 -3.65 -21.98 12.85
C LEU A 104 -2.83 -20.70 12.69
N GLY A 105 -3.38 -19.73 11.96
CA GLY A 105 -2.83 -18.38 11.84
C GLY A 105 -3.59 -17.37 12.69
N VAL A 106 -2.90 -16.31 13.06
CA VAL A 106 -3.41 -15.18 13.84
C VAL A 106 -3.07 -13.88 13.13
N ALA A 107 -4.10 -13.05 12.97
CA ALA A 107 -3.99 -11.68 12.48
C ALA A 107 -4.75 -10.74 13.43
N TYR A 108 -4.23 -9.54 13.63
CA TYR A 108 -4.89 -8.53 14.46
C TYR A 108 -4.50 -7.10 14.06
N MET A 109 -5.31 -6.14 14.52
CA MET A 109 -5.14 -4.69 14.31
C MET A 109 -5.34 -3.95 15.64
N LEU A 110 -4.32 -3.94 16.52
CA LEU A 110 -4.52 -3.39 17.89
C LEU A 110 -4.66 -1.87 17.93
N ALA A 111 -4.20 -1.16 16.89
CA ALA A 111 -4.38 0.28 16.77
C ALA A 111 -5.76 0.68 16.18
N GLY A 112 -6.64 -0.30 15.92
CA GLY A 112 -7.95 -0.08 15.33
C GLY A 112 -8.02 -0.51 13.86
N ASP A 113 -9.22 -0.41 13.30
CA ASP A 113 -9.52 -0.65 11.90
C ASP A 113 -10.25 0.58 11.32
N ALA A 114 -10.36 0.66 10.01
CA ALA A 114 -11.23 1.63 9.36
C ALA A 114 -12.69 1.40 9.78
N ASP A 115 -13.45 2.48 9.91
CA ASP A 115 -14.87 2.37 10.21
C ASP A 115 -15.59 1.60 9.10
N VAL A 116 -16.39 0.61 9.51
CA VAL A 116 -17.19 -0.21 8.59
C VAL A 116 -18.66 -0.15 8.98
N ASN A 117 -19.52 0.15 8.01
CA ASN A 117 -20.97 0.11 8.18
C ASN A 117 -21.52 -1.21 7.64
N ASN A 118 -21.91 -2.12 8.56
CA ASN A 118 -22.50 -3.41 8.22
C ASN A 118 -23.99 -3.32 7.80
N ALA A 119 -24.65 -2.18 8.00
CA ALA A 119 -26.02 -1.93 7.58
C ALA A 119 -26.09 -1.34 6.15
N ASP A 120 -25.11 -0.51 5.78
CA ASP A 120 -24.92 0.02 4.42
C ASP A 120 -23.43 -0.05 4.03
N PRO A 121 -23.03 -0.99 3.16
CA PRO A 121 -21.63 -1.15 2.79
C PRO A 121 -21.07 -0.02 1.91
N PHE A 122 -21.89 0.95 1.50
CA PHE A 122 -21.46 2.15 0.76
C PHE A 122 -21.37 3.41 1.63
N ASP A 123 -21.75 3.31 2.89
CA ASP A 123 -21.61 4.39 3.85
C ASP A 123 -20.18 4.41 4.42
N GLN A 124 -19.47 5.51 4.14
CA GLN A 124 -18.08 5.74 4.55
C GLN A 124 -17.97 6.90 5.55
N THR A 125 -19.08 7.28 6.19
CA THR A 125 -19.19 8.45 7.09
C THR A 125 -19.21 8.12 8.57
#